data_AF-A0A836US71-F1
#
_entry.id   AF-A0A836US71-F1
#
_cell.length_a   1.000
_cell.length_b   1.000
_cell.length_c   1.000
_cell.angle_alpha   90.00
_cell.angle_beta   90.00
_cell.angle_gamma   90.00
#
_symmetry.space_group_name_H-M   'P 1'
#
loop_
_entity.id
_entity.type
_entity.pdbx_description
1 polymer ?
#
loop_
_entity_poly.entity_id
_entity_poly.type
_entity_poly.pdbx_seq_one_letter_code
_entity_poly.pdbx_strand_id
1 'polypeptide(L)'
;MAKVKTLVFGGGEIHDWAGIQPKLVETLTAADAFDLDTVQEDLDALKNLSAYDVLIFHYTVGEISNEQRDSLSKWLAGGKGFVGIHSAADSFRGDPDFRNLVGGHFITHPRHRE
;
A
#
# COMPACT_ATOMS: atom_id res chain seq x y z
N MET A 1 -3.21 -19.01 -17.10
CA MET A 1 -4.19 -18.36 -16.21
C MET A 1 -4.18 -16.87 -16.51
N ALA A 2 -5.25 -16.13 -16.22
CA ALA A 2 -5.20 -14.67 -16.34
C ALA A 2 -4.17 -14.12 -15.33
N LYS A 3 -3.42 -13.08 -15.73
CA LYS A 3 -2.48 -12.39 -14.83
C LYS A 3 -3.27 -11.60 -13.77
N VAL A 4 -2.72 -11.48 -12.57
CA VAL A 4 -3.34 -10.72 -11.47
C VAL A 4 -3.10 -9.22 -11.70
N LYS A 5 -4.17 -8.43 -11.85
CA LYS A 5 -4.03 -6.98 -12.06
C LYS A 5 -3.64 -6.32 -10.75
N THR A 6 -2.47 -5.69 -10.70
CA THR A 6 -1.83 -5.24 -9.47
C THR A 6 -1.41 -3.79 -9.57
N LEU A 7 -1.80 -2.98 -8.58
CA LEU A 7 -1.30 -1.62 -8.40
C LEU A 7 -0.13 -1.64 -7.41
N VAL A 8 1.03 -1.15 -7.84
CA VAL A 8 2.19 -0.95 -6.98
C VAL A 8 2.27 0.52 -6.60
N PHE A 9 1.95 0.82 -5.35
CA PHE A 9 1.95 2.17 -4.77
C PHE A 9 3.25 2.43 -4.01
N GLY A 10 3.94 3.51 -4.36
CA GLY A 10 5.05 4.07 -3.59
C GLY A 10 4.73 5.49 -3.12
N GLY A 11 5.04 5.84 -1.88
CA GLY A 11 4.94 7.22 -1.43
C GLY A 11 5.34 7.43 0.03
N GLY A 12 5.17 8.65 0.50
CA GLY A 12 5.41 9.01 1.89
C GLY A 12 6.87 9.35 2.19
N GLU A 13 7.08 9.97 3.34
CA GLU A 13 8.29 10.79 3.57
C GLU A 13 9.47 10.04 4.19
N ILE A 14 9.23 8.87 4.80
CA ILE A 14 10.21 8.26 5.73
C ILE A 14 11.10 7.21 5.06
N HIS A 15 10.53 6.36 4.20
CA HIS A 15 11.25 5.23 3.61
C HIS A 15 11.47 5.44 2.12
N ASP A 16 12.60 4.91 1.62
CA ASP A 16 13.00 4.99 0.22
C ASP A 16 12.12 4.10 -0.69
N TRP A 17 10.85 4.49 -0.84
CA TRP A 17 9.94 3.81 -1.76
C TRP A 17 10.38 3.97 -3.21
N ALA A 18 10.99 5.11 -3.56
CA ALA A 18 11.43 5.44 -4.92
C ALA A 18 12.56 4.50 -5.38
N GLY A 19 13.49 4.14 -4.50
CA GLY A 19 14.53 3.16 -4.77
C GLY A 19 14.04 1.70 -4.74
N ILE A 20 12.94 1.41 -4.06
CA ILE A 20 12.39 0.05 -3.90
C ILE A 20 11.37 -0.30 -4.99
N GLN A 21 10.50 0.62 -5.40
CA GLN A 21 9.42 0.34 -6.35
C GLN A 21 9.93 -0.23 -7.69
N PRO A 22 11.00 0.28 -8.33
CA PRO A 22 11.51 -0.29 -9.58
C PRO A 22 11.97 -1.74 -9.41
N LYS A 23 12.62 -2.08 -8.29
CA LYS A 23 13.09 -3.44 -7.99
C LYS A 23 11.92 -4.41 -7.77
N LEU A 24 10.87 -3.92 -7.12
CA LEU A 24 9.63 -4.67 -6.91
C LEU A 24 8.95 -4.95 -8.26
N VAL A 25 8.83 -3.93 -9.12
CA VAL A 25 8.26 -4.07 -10.47
C VAL A 25 9.07 -5.05 -11.31
N GLU A 26 10.41 -4.95 -11.30
CA GLU A 26 11.28 -5.89 -12.00
C GLU A 26 11.06 -7.33 -11.53
N THR A 27 11.03 -7.54 -10.21
CA THR A 27 10.82 -8.85 -9.61
C THR A 27 9.46 -9.45 -9.98
N LEU A 28 8.38 -8.65 -9.89
CA LEU A 28 7.02 -9.09 -10.20
C LEU A 28 6.82 -9.32 -11.70
N THR A 29 7.48 -8.52 -12.54
CA THR A 29 7.46 -8.72 -14.00
C THR A 29 8.13 -10.04 -14.38
N ALA A 30 9.29 -10.35 -13.76
CA ALA A 30 10.01 -11.60 -14.01
C ALA A 30 9.22 -12.86 -13.60
N ALA A 31 8.30 -12.74 -12.64
CA ALA A 31 7.42 -13.83 -12.24
C ALA A 31 6.32 -14.17 -13.28
N ASP A 32 6.08 -13.29 -14.28
CA ASP A 32 5.12 -13.44 -15.37
C ASP A 32 3.66 -13.76 -14.93
N ALA A 33 3.33 -13.51 -13.67
CA ALA A 33 2.01 -13.78 -13.09
C ALA A 33 1.15 -12.51 -12.91
N PHE A 34 1.75 -11.33 -13.07
CA PHE A 34 1.14 -10.04 -12.72
C PHE A 34 1.06 -9.11 -13.91
N ASP A 35 -0.04 -8.36 -14.01
CA ASP A 35 -0.17 -7.17 -14.85
C ASP A 35 -0.07 -5.96 -13.92
N LEU A 36 0.96 -5.12 -14.12
CA LEU A 36 1.39 -4.12 -13.15
C LEU A 36 1.08 -2.71 -13.65
N ASP A 37 0.38 -1.93 -12.82
CA ASP A 37 0.40 -0.47 -12.91
C ASP A 37 1.16 0.09 -11.69
N THR A 38 1.75 1.26 -11.84
CA THR A 38 2.49 1.93 -10.76
C THR A 38 1.90 3.31 -10.49
N VAL A 39 1.85 3.69 -9.21
CA VAL A 39 1.51 5.05 -8.79
C VAL A 39 2.52 5.52 -7.75
N GLN A 40 2.78 6.83 -7.73
CA GLN A 40 3.74 7.47 -6.85
C GLN A 40 3.13 8.72 -6.23
N GLU A 41 3.17 8.84 -4.90
CA GLU A 41 2.74 10.04 -4.15
C GLU A 41 1.31 10.54 -4.44
N ASP A 42 0.46 9.72 -5.08
CA ASP A 42 -0.90 10.08 -5.45
C ASP A 42 -1.92 9.17 -4.75
N LEU A 43 -2.31 9.58 -3.54
CA LEU A 43 -3.33 8.88 -2.75
C LEU A 43 -4.72 8.88 -3.40
N ASP A 44 -4.99 9.71 -4.41
CA ASP A 44 -6.28 9.67 -5.11
C ASP A 44 -6.46 8.40 -5.93
N ALA A 45 -5.39 7.67 -6.23
CA ALA A 45 -5.50 6.30 -6.75
C ALA A 45 -6.29 5.36 -5.81
N LEU A 46 -6.29 5.61 -4.48
CA LEU A 46 -7.08 4.83 -3.53
C LEU A 46 -8.59 5.09 -3.66
N LYS A 47 -9.02 6.18 -4.30
CA LYS A 47 -10.44 6.49 -4.50
C LYS A 47 -11.11 5.52 -5.48
N ASN A 48 -10.35 4.91 -6.40
CA ASN A 48 -10.88 3.92 -7.34
C ASN A 48 -9.89 2.79 -7.61
N LEU A 49 -10.07 1.67 -6.91
CA LEU A 49 -9.28 0.46 -7.07
C LEU A 49 -9.99 -0.64 -7.89
N SER A 50 -11.14 -0.34 -8.51
CA SER A 50 -12.02 -1.35 -9.11
C SER A 50 -11.38 -2.22 -10.20
N ALA A 51 -10.39 -1.68 -10.92
CA ALA A 51 -9.65 -2.39 -11.95
C ALA A 51 -8.63 -3.40 -11.40
N TYR A 52 -8.25 -3.29 -10.12
CA TYR A 52 -7.17 -4.06 -9.52
C TYR A 52 -7.70 -5.23 -8.69
N ASP A 53 -6.91 -6.29 -8.65
CA ASP A 53 -7.08 -7.45 -7.78
C ASP A 53 -6.24 -7.32 -6.50
N VAL A 54 -5.07 -6.71 -6.61
CA VAL A 54 -4.11 -6.53 -5.50
C VAL A 54 -3.56 -5.10 -5.49
N LEU A 55 -3.41 -4.55 -4.28
CA LEU A 55 -2.69 -3.33 -3.99
C LEU A 55 -1.44 -3.69 -3.19
N ILE A 56 -0.27 -3.39 -3.72
CA ILE A 56 0.99 -3.43 -2.99
C ILE A 56 1.30 -2.01 -2.53
N PHE A 57 1.31 -1.79 -1.21
CA PHE A 57 1.32 -0.47 -0.61
C PHE A 57 2.61 -0.25 0.18
N HIS A 58 3.49 0.59 -0.36
CA HIS A 58 4.69 1.09 0.33
C HIS A 58 4.51 2.59 0.58
N TYR A 59 3.92 2.90 1.74
CA TYR A 59 3.67 4.25 2.20
C TYR A 59 4.01 4.35 3.68
N THR A 60 4.29 5.55 4.20
CA THR A 60 4.59 5.76 5.63
C THR A 60 4.14 7.15 6.03
N VAL A 61 3.65 7.29 7.27
CA VAL A 61 3.02 8.51 7.81
C VAL A 61 1.87 9.04 6.94
N GLY A 62 1.67 10.37 6.89
CA GLY A 62 0.64 11.03 6.09
C GLY A 62 -0.78 11.00 6.65
N GLU A 63 -1.71 11.56 5.88
CA GLU A 63 -3.15 11.59 6.17
C GLU A 63 -3.92 10.93 5.02
N ILE A 64 -4.98 10.20 5.36
CA ILE A 64 -5.91 9.61 4.40
C ILE A 64 -7.25 10.32 4.54
N SER A 65 -7.86 10.69 3.42
CA SER A 65 -9.20 11.25 3.44
C SER A 65 -10.25 10.15 3.64
N ASN A 66 -11.44 10.54 4.13
CA ASN A 66 -12.56 9.60 4.28
C ASN A 66 -12.90 8.89 2.96
N GLU A 67 -12.86 9.59 1.83
CA GLU A 67 -13.15 9.01 0.52
C GLU A 67 -12.14 7.92 0.11
N GLN A 68 -10.85 8.21 0.27
CA GLN A 68 -9.76 7.26 -0.02
C GLN A 68 -9.86 6.02 0.89
N ARG A 69 -10.06 6.23 2.20
CA ARG A 69 -10.19 5.14 3.18
C ARG A 69 -11.42 4.28 2.93
N ASP A 70 -12.58 4.90 2.71
CA ASP A 70 -13.84 4.18 2.52
C ASP A 70 -13.81 3.36 1.23
N SER A 71 -13.18 3.88 0.17
CA SER A 71 -12.98 3.13 -1.08
C SER A 71 -12.05 1.93 -0.87
N LEU A 72 -10.90 2.13 -0.20
CA LEU A 72 -9.98 1.04 0.16
C LEU A 72 -10.68 -0.03 1.01
N SER A 73 -11.42 0.37 2.05
CA SER A 73 -12.14 -0.54 2.95
C SER A 73 -13.20 -1.36 2.20
N LYS A 74 -14.02 -0.72 1.37
CA LYS A 74 -15.02 -1.42 0.53
C LYS A 74 -14.38 -2.38 -0.46
N TRP A 75 -13.28 -1.97 -1.09
CA TRP A 75 -12.54 -2.79 -2.04
C TRP A 75 -11.99 -4.06 -1.36
N LEU A 76 -11.40 -3.95 -0.17
CA LEU A 76 -10.94 -5.10 0.61
C LEU A 76 -12.07 -5.99 1.10
N ALA A 77 -13.17 -5.40 1.59
CA ALA A 77 -14.37 -6.16 1.97
C ALA A 77 -14.97 -6.95 0.78
N GLY A 78 -14.69 -6.53 -0.45
CA GLY A 78 -15.03 -7.25 -1.69
C GLY A 78 -14.14 -8.47 -1.99
N GLY A 79 -13.18 -8.81 -1.13
CA GLY A 79 -12.31 -9.99 -1.28
C GLY A 79 -11.01 -9.72 -2.05
N LYS A 80 -10.58 -8.46 -2.13
CA LYS A 80 -9.37 -8.03 -2.84
C LYS A 80 -8.12 -8.10 -1.96
N GLY A 81 -6.94 -8.12 -2.57
CA GLY A 81 -5.68 -8.34 -1.87
C GLY A 81 -4.96 -7.06 -1.43
N PHE A 82 -4.50 -7.01 -0.19
CA PHE A 82 -3.64 -5.94 0.33
C PHE A 82 -2.28 -6.49 0.75
N VAL A 83 -1.20 -5.87 0.27
CA VAL A 83 0.17 -6.19 0.68
C VAL A 83 0.84 -4.91 1.17
N GLY A 84 0.86 -4.71 2.48
CA GLY A 84 1.61 -3.62 3.11
C GLY A 84 3.10 -3.96 3.20
N ILE A 85 3.96 -3.03 2.81
CA ILE A 85 5.43 -3.19 2.93
C ILE A 85 5.93 -2.35 4.10
N HIS A 86 6.64 -3.01 5.02
CA HIS A 86 7.39 -2.36 6.10
C HIS A 86 6.52 -1.41 6.94
N SER A 87 6.68 -0.10 6.76
CA SER A 87 6.03 0.95 7.54
C SER A 87 4.64 1.33 7.02
N ALA A 88 4.04 0.53 6.13
CA ALA A 88 2.64 0.67 5.73
C ALA A 88 1.66 0.62 6.94
N ALA A 89 1.98 -0.15 7.98
CA ALA A 89 1.20 -0.19 9.22
C ALA A 89 1.45 1.04 10.14
N ASP A 90 2.38 1.91 9.77
CA ASP A 90 2.66 3.19 10.41
C ASP A 90 2.10 4.39 9.62
N SER A 91 1.35 4.12 8.54
CA SER A 91 0.63 5.13 7.77
C SER A 91 -0.63 5.63 8.49
N PHE A 92 -1.01 6.87 8.21
CA PHE A 92 -2.33 7.43 8.57
C PHE A 92 -2.68 7.30 10.07
N ARG A 93 -1.71 7.60 10.95
CA ARG A 93 -1.83 7.40 12.42
C ARG A 93 -3.06 8.05 13.05
N GLY A 94 -3.55 9.14 12.46
CA GLY A 94 -4.75 9.86 12.90
C GLY A 94 -6.07 9.17 12.56
N ASP A 95 -6.05 8.12 11.73
CA ASP A 95 -7.25 7.42 11.27
C ASP A 95 -7.37 6.04 11.96
N PRO A 96 -8.30 5.88 12.92
CA PRO A 96 -8.47 4.61 13.64
C PRO A 96 -9.02 3.48 12.75
N ASP A 97 -9.77 3.82 11.70
CA ASP A 97 -10.38 2.84 10.82
C ASP A 97 -9.34 2.22 9.88
N PHE A 98 -8.37 3.00 9.39
CA PHE A 98 -7.21 2.46 8.68
C PHE A 98 -6.37 1.55 9.58
N ARG A 99 -6.13 1.93 10.85
CA ARG A 99 -5.41 1.08 11.81
C ARG A 99 -6.12 -0.25 12.04
N ASN A 100 -7.45 -0.23 12.14
CA ASN A 100 -8.26 -1.44 12.27
C ASN A 100 -8.22 -2.30 10.99
N LEU A 101 -8.23 -1.65 9.82
CA LEU A 101 -8.12 -2.32 8.52
C LEU A 101 -6.79 -3.06 8.36
N VAL A 102 -5.67 -2.43 8.74
CA VAL A 102 -4.34 -3.08 8.71
C VAL A 102 -4.18 -4.11 9.84
N GLY A 103 -4.93 -3.97 10.93
CA GLY A 103 -4.96 -4.92 12.04
C GLY A 103 -3.81 -4.74 13.05
N GLY A 104 -3.09 -3.63 12.97
CA GLY A 104 -1.97 -3.31 13.87
C GLY A 104 -1.51 -1.87 13.67
N HIS A 105 -0.76 -1.34 14.64
CA HIS A 105 -0.13 -0.04 14.49
C HIS A 105 1.25 -0.03 15.13
N PHE A 106 2.12 0.80 14.56
CA PHE A 106 3.43 1.06 15.12
C PHE A 106 3.32 1.74 16.49
N ILE A 107 4.16 1.31 17.43
CA ILE A 107 4.27 1.89 18.79
C ILE A 107 5.56 2.69 18.89
N THR A 108 6.68 1.99 18.70
CA THR A 108 8.02 2.57 18.79
C THR A 108 9.06 1.64 18.20
N HIS A 109 10.23 2.19 17.89
CA HIS A 109 11.41 1.39 17.57
C HIS A 109 12.01 0.86 18.87
N PRO A 110 12.67 -0.32 18.86
CA PRO A 110 13.53 -0.70 19.96
C PRO A 110 14.56 0.41 20.20
N ARG A 111 15.05 0.53 21.44
CA ARG A 111 16.16 1.45 21.73
C ARG A 111 17.28 1.20 20.73
N HIS A 112 17.81 2.27 20.16
CA HIS A 112 18.96 2.23 19.29
C HIS A 112 20.04 1.36 19.96
N ARG A 113 20.45 0.30 19.26
CA ARG A 113 21.61 -0.49 19.67
C ARG A 113 22.79 0.08 18.89
N GLU A 114 23.71 0.69 19.63
CA GLU A 114 25.02 1.07 19.11
C GLU A 114 25.82 -0.18 18.72
#